data_AF-M4YMG2-F1
#
_entry.id   AF-M4YMG2-F1
#
_cell.length_a   1.000
_cell.length_b   1.000
_cell.length_c   1.000
_cell.angle_alpha   90.00
_cell.angle_beta   90.00
_cell.angle_gamma   90.00
#
_symmetry.space_group_name_H-M   'P 1'
#
loop_
_entity.id
_entity.type
_entity.pdbx_description
1 polymer ?
#
loop_
_entity_poly.entity_id
_entity_poly.type
_entity_poly.pdbx_seq_one_letter_code
_entity_poly.pdbx_strand_id
1 'polypeptide(L)'
;MGLFSKEETVFEQSDIRIGEVDYTNCTGTGYLNIVTFGFDVKRNRKLRVHVVSDNPVDVAIAYPNSSMAADKIQVTDEVVGPVDTKDSTDMGLIIAITPGDKATVSVKAWTDSK
;
A
#
# COMPACT_ATOMS: atom_id res chain seq x y z
N MET A 1 -16.27 23.93 -18.69
CA MET A 1 -16.74 23.02 -17.62
C MET A 1 -15.61 22.04 -17.34
N GLY A 2 -14.81 22.28 -16.30
CA GLY A 2 -13.77 21.34 -15.89
C GLY A 2 -14.35 20.37 -14.87
N LEU A 3 -14.59 19.12 -15.29
CA LEU A 3 -14.87 18.01 -14.38
C LEU A 3 -13.57 17.68 -13.64
N PHE A 4 -13.29 18.40 -12.56
CA PHE A 4 -12.29 17.95 -11.60
C PHE A 4 -12.90 16.77 -10.84
N SER A 5 -12.54 15.55 -11.22
CA SER A 5 -12.76 14.38 -10.37
C SER A 5 -12.08 14.67 -9.04
N LYS A 6 -12.86 14.69 -7.97
CA LYS A 6 -12.40 14.99 -6.62
C LYS A 6 -11.72 13.74 -6.07
N GLU A 7 -10.47 13.85 -5.66
CA GLU A 7 -9.79 12.74 -4.99
C GLU A 7 -10.39 12.54 -3.59
N GLU A 8 -10.73 11.29 -3.25
CA GLU A 8 -11.17 10.88 -1.92
C GLU A 8 -10.07 10.01 -1.30
N THR A 9 -9.37 10.55 -0.29
CA THR A 9 -8.34 9.80 0.43
C THR A 9 -9.01 8.74 1.30
N VAL A 10 -8.58 7.49 1.13
CA VAL A 10 -9.13 6.32 1.84
C VAL A 10 -8.18 5.78 2.90
N PHE A 11 -6.89 6.05 2.75
CA PHE A 11 -5.87 5.66 3.72
C PHE A 11 -4.68 6.62 3.60
N GLU A 12 -4.13 7.01 4.74
CA GLU A 12 -2.92 7.84 4.80
C GLU A 12 -2.17 7.50 6.08
N GLN A 13 -0.88 7.21 5.96
CA GLN A 13 -0.01 6.97 7.08
C GLN A 13 1.42 7.39 6.72
N SER A 14 2.06 8.12 7.62
CA SER A 14 3.44 8.55 7.47
C SER A 14 4.36 7.86 8.47
N ASP A 15 5.66 7.91 8.19
CA ASP A 15 6.73 7.50 9.11
C ASP A 15 6.64 6.03 9.57
N ILE A 16 6.15 5.14 8.70
CA ILE A 16 6.09 3.70 8.96
C ILE A 16 7.51 3.15 8.91
N ARG A 17 8.02 2.66 10.04
CA ARG A 17 9.32 1.99 10.10
C ARG A 17 9.17 0.51 9.80
N ILE A 18 9.86 0.04 8.78
CA ILE A 18 9.92 -1.37 8.37
C ILE A 18 11.37 -1.85 8.39
N GLY A 19 11.58 -3.14 8.62
CA GLY A 19 12.90 -3.76 8.69
C GLY A 19 13.57 -3.70 10.07
N GLU A 20 12.85 -3.23 11.09
CA GLU A 20 13.37 -3.27 12.47
C GLU A 20 13.53 -4.71 12.97
N VAL A 21 14.53 -4.92 13.83
CA VAL A 21 14.76 -6.23 14.44
C VAL A 21 13.58 -6.56 15.35
N ASP A 22 12.94 -7.69 15.08
CA ASP A 22 11.83 -8.21 15.86
C ASP A 22 11.92 -9.74 15.90
N TYR A 23 12.49 -10.25 17.00
CA TYR A 23 12.65 -11.68 17.24
C TYR A 23 11.31 -12.40 17.49
N THR A 24 10.23 -11.66 17.69
CA THR A 24 8.88 -12.20 17.89
C THR A 24 8.05 -12.20 16.61
N ASN A 25 8.60 -11.67 15.51
CA ASN A 25 7.87 -11.56 14.27
C ASN A 25 7.51 -12.94 13.68
N CYS A 26 6.27 -13.06 13.22
CA CYS A 26 5.72 -14.28 12.64
C CYS A 26 6.25 -14.62 11.24
N THR A 27 7.00 -13.72 10.57
CA THR A 27 7.61 -13.99 9.26
C THR A 27 8.78 -14.99 9.34
N GLY A 28 9.30 -15.27 10.54
CA GLY A 28 10.43 -16.19 10.73
C GLY A 28 11.80 -15.62 10.32
N THR A 29 11.87 -14.34 9.94
CA THR A 29 13.10 -13.67 9.52
C THR A 29 13.86 -13.02 10.69
N GLY A 30 13.18 -12.77 11.82
CA GLY A 30 13.71 -11.96 12.92
C GLY A 30 13.63 -10.45 12.67
N TYR A 31 12.92 -10.02 11.62
CA TYR A 31 12.71 -8.62 11.27
C TYR A 31 11.23 -8.34 11.02
N LEU A 32 10.79 -7.12 11.31
CA LEU A 32 9.51 -6.57 10.87
C LEU A 32 9.59 -6.16 9.40
N ASN A 33 9.77 -7.15 8.53
CA ASN A 33 10.07 -6.92 7.12
C ASN A 33 8.83 -6.89 6.20
N ILE A 34 7.64 -7.16 6.75
CA ILE A 34 6.36 -7.08 6.03
C ILE A 34 5.36 -6.37 6.95
N VAL A 35 4.67 -5.37 6.41
CA VAL A 35 3.53 -4.70 7.06
C VAL A 35 2.33 -4.71 6.14
N THR A 36 1.15 -4.93 6.71
CA THR A 36 -0.11 -5.02 5.98
C THR A 36 -1.13 -4.09 6.60
N PHE A 37 -1.80 -3.31 5.75
CA PHE A 37 -2.86 -2.37 6.14
C PHE A 37 -4.14 -2.72 5.41
N GLY A 38 -5.26 -2.81 6.14
CA GLY A 38 -6.59 -2.87 5.56
C GLY A 38 -7.23 -1.48 5.56
N PHE A 39 -7.97 -1.14 4.51
CA PHE A 39 -8.72 0.11 4.42
C PHE A 39 -10.01 -0.05 3.61
N ASP A 40 -11.02 0.74 3.95
CA ASP A 40 -12.32 0.73 3.29
C ASP A 40 -12.26 1.46 1.94
N VAL A 41 -12.96 0.92 0.94
CA VAL A 41 -13.10 1.52 -0.39
C VAL A 41 -14.55 1.49 -0.85
N LYS A 42 -14.90 2.39 -1.77
CA LYS A 42 -16.20 2.33 -2.46
C LYS A 42 -16.07 1.46 -3.71
N ARG A 43 -17.14 0.74 -4.03
CA ARG A 43 -17.28 -0.09 -5.23
C ARG A 43 -17.16 0.72 -6.52
N ASN A 44 -16.63 0.10 -7.57
CA ASN A 44 -16.49 0.65 -8.92
C ASN A 44 -15.77 2.01 -8.93
N ARG A 45 -14.64 2.07 -8.23
CA ARG A 45 -13.72 3.21 -8.16
C ARG A 45 -12.37 2.83 -8.71
N LYS A 46 -11.57 3.84 -9.05
CA LYS A 46 -10.15 3.69 -9.37
C LYS A 46 -9.33 4.06 -8.15
N LEU A 47 -8.67 3.07 -7.55
CA LEU A 47 -7.75 3.24 -6.42
C LEU A 47 -6.34 3.51 -6.96
N ARG A 48 -5.64 4.46 -6.34
CA ARG A 48 -4.20 4.69 -6.48
C ARG A 48 -3.56 4.71 -5.11
N VAL A 49 -2.33 4.21 -5.03
CA VAL A 49 -1.52 4.24 -3.81
C VAL A 49 -0.19 4.88 -4.16
N HIS A 50 0.11 6.02 -3.55
CA HIS A 50 1.41 6.66 -3.61
C HIS A 50 2.23 6.19 -2.42
N VAL A 51 3.44 5.72 -2.70
CA VAL A 51 4.40 5.28 -1.71
C VAL A 51 5.68 6.08 -1.87
N VAL A 52 6.13 6.67 -0.76
CA VAL A 52 7.41 7.37 -0.64
C VAL A 52 8.22 6.68 0.45
N SER A 53 9.48 6.38 0.16
CA SER A 53 10.38 5.63 1.03
C SER A 53 11.81 6.13 0.87
N ASP A 54 12.58 6.11 1.96
CA ASP A 54 14.02 6.44 1.97
C ASP A 54 14.91 5.31 1.41
N ASN A 55 14.38 4.09 1.27
CA ASN A 55 15.06 2.92 0.73
C ASN A 55 14.07 2.08 -0.14
N PRO A 56 14.50 1.34 -1.18
CA PRO A 56 13.57 0.60 -2.03
C PRO A 56 12.74 -0.43 -1.26
N VAL A 57 11.43 -0.38 -1.48
CA VAL A 57 10.45 -1.31 -0.89
C VAL A 57 9.58 -1.94 -1.98
N ASP A 58 9.02 -3.10 -1.67
CA ASP A 58 8.04 -3.77 -2.49
C ASP A 58 6.64 -3.44 -1.98
N VAL A 59 5.72 -3.17 -2.90
CA VAL A 59 4.37 -2.70 -2.60
C VAL A 59 3.38 -3.56 -3.37
N ALA A 60 2.37 -4.09 -2.69
CA ALA A 60 1.28 -4.83 -3.31
C ALA A 60 -0.08 -4.35 -2.78
N ILE A 61 -1.05 -4.25 -3.69
CA ILE A 61 -2.46 -4.01 -3.40
C ILE A 61 -3.19 -5.34 -3.57
N ALA A 62 -3.99 -5.74 -2.59
CA ALA A 62 -4.74 -6.99 -2.59
C ALA A 62 -6.25 -6.77 -2.41
N TYR A 63 -7.03 -7.64 -3.03
CA TYR A 63 -8.47 -7.75 -2.78
C TYR A 63 -8.74 -8.56 -1.49
N PRO A 64 -9.94 -8.48 -0.90
CA PRO A 64 -10.31 -9.20 0.32
C PRO A 64 -10.23 -10.74 0.20
N ASN A 65 -10.33 -11.27 -1.03
CA ASN A 65 -10.20 -12.69 -1.32
C ASN A 65 -8.73 -13.18 -1.42
N SER A 66 -7.79 -12.38 -0.92
CA SER A 66 -6.34 -12.65 -0.96
C SER A 66 -5.74 -12.72 -2.37
N SER A 67 -6.45 -12.24 -3.41
CA SER A 67 -5.88 -12.09 -4.75
C SER A 67 -5.19 -10.75 -4.92
N MET A 68 -4.08 -10.75 -5.66
CA MET A 68 -3.31 -9.54 -5.93
C MET A 68 -4.01 -8.68 -7.00
N ALA A 69 -4.13 -7.39 -6.72
CA ALA A 69 -4.76 -6.42 -7.59
C ALA A 69 -3.74 -5.63 -8.43
N ALA A 70 -2.61 -5.27 -7.83
CA ALA A 70 -1.44 -4.70 -8.48
C ALA A 70 -0.22 -4.82 -7.55
N ASP A 71 0.98 -4.81 -8.12
CA ASP A 71 2.24 -4.79 -7.39
C ASP A 71 3.30 -3.96 -8.10
N LYS A 72 4.25 -3.45 -7.32
CA LYS A 72 5.48 -2.79 -7.76
C LYS A 72 6.62 -3.18 -6.81
N ILE A 73 7.78 -3.43 -7.37
CA ILE A 73 8.95 -3.95 -6.67
C ILE A 73 10.04 -2.88 -6.70
N GLN A 74 10.82 -2.75 -5.61
CA GLN A 74 11.94 -1.81 -5.45
C GLN A 74 11.60 -0.34 -5.76
N VAL A 75 10.51 0.16 -5.17
CA VAL A 75 10.09 1.56 -5.33
C VAL A 75 10.53 2.44 -4.16
N THR A 76 10.84 3.71 -4.45
CA THR A 76 11.15 4.74 -3.45
C THR A 76 10.19 5.93 -3.53
N ASP A 77 9.65 6.26 -4.70
CA ASP A 77 8.64 7.30 -4.88
C ASP A 77 7.82 6.95 -6.13
N GLU A 78 6.72 6.23 -5.96
CA GLU A 78 5.93 5.70 -7.06
C GLU A 78 4.44 5.65 -6.72
N VAL A 79 3.60 5.88 -7.74
CA VAL A 79 2.15 5.63 -7.66
C VAL A 79 1.83 4.26 -8.25
N VAL A 80 1.29 3.37 -7.42
CA VAL A 80 0.77 2.05 -7.81
C VAL A 80 -0.71 2.17 -8.19
N GLY A 81 -1.06 1.68 -9.37
CA GLY A 81 -2.41 1.74 -9.96
C GLY A 81 -2.47 2.53 -11.27
N PRO A 82 -3.66 2.91 -11.75
CA PRO A 82 -4.96 2.75 -11.10
C PRO A 82 -5.45 1.29 -11.07
N VAL A 83 -6.07 0.90 -9.95
CA VAL A 83 -6.69 -0.42 -9.74
C VAL A 83 -8.20 -0.27 -9.64
N ASP A 84 -8.96 -1.18 -10.23
CA ASP A 84 -10.42 -1.19 -10.09
C ASP A 84 -10.85 -1.83 -8.78
N THR A 85 -11.64 -1.13 -7.96
CA THR A 85 -12.17 -1.69 -6.70
C THR A 85 -13.27 -2.73 -6.92
N LYS A 86 -13.82 -2.85 -8.13
CA LYS A 86 -14.87 -3.81 -8.50
C LYS A 86 -16.04 -3.75 -7.51
N ASP A 87 -16.43 -4.88 -6.94
CA ASP A 87 -17.46 -5.07 -5.93
C ASP A 87 -16.93 -5.04 -4.49
N SER A 88 -15.62 -4.85 -4.30
CA SER A 88 -14.98 -4.81 -2.98
C SER A 88 -15.35 -3.55 -2.20
N THR A 89 -15.50 -3.71 -0.89
CA THR A 89 -15.75 -2.63 0.08
C THR A 89 -14.54 -2.30 0.94
N ASP A 90 -13.50 -3.12 0.82
CA ASP A 90 -12.25 -3.08 1.55
C ASP A 90 -11.13 -3.61 0.65
N MET A 91 -9.91 -3.16 0.88
CA MET A 91 -8.71 -3.64 0.20
C MET A 91 -7.53 -3.67 1.16
N GLY A 92 -6.51 -4.44 0.78
CA GLY A 92 -5.24 -4.55 1.51
C GLY A 92 -4.11 -3.83 0.79
N LEU A 93 -3.24 -3.18 1.55
CA LEU A 93 -1.91 -2.74 1.12
C LEU A 93 -0.86 -3.54 1.88
N ILE A 94 0.11 -4.07 1.17
CA ILE A 94 1.26 -4.79 1.71
C ILE A 94 2.50 -4.02 1.31
N ILE A 95 3.36 -3.77 2.29
CA ILE A 95 4.70 -3.19 2.07
C ILE A 95 5.70 -4.21 2.61
N ALA A 96 6.67 -4.55 1.79
CA ALA A 96 7.71 -5.50 2.15
C ALA A 96 9.09 -4.91 1.86
N ILE A 97 10.06 -5.35 2.64
CA ILE A 97 11.48 -5.04 2.44
C ILE A 97 12.30 -6.31 2.62
N THR A 98 13.47 -6.35 1.99
CA THR A 98 14.43 -7.44 2.17
C THR A 98 14.84 -7.52 3.65
N PRO A 99 14.84 -8.71 4.27
CA PRO A 99 15.28 -8.86 5.67
C PRO A 99 16.71 -8.34 5.88
N GLY A 100 16.89 -7.51 6.92
CA GLY A 100 18.16 -6.84 7.22
C GLY A 100 18.25 -5.41 6.72
N ASP A 101 17.49 -5.05 5.67
CA ASP A 101 17.34 -3.67 5.23
C ASP A 101 16.32 -2.94 6.10
N LYS A 102 16.41 -1.61 6.14
CA LYS A 102 15.48 -0.74 6.85
C LYS A 102 14.95 0.35 5.93
N ALA A 103 13.71 0.75 6.16
CA ALA A 103 13.11 1.89 5.49
C ALA A 103 12.11 2.63 6.38
N THR A 104 11.97 3.92 6.11
CA THR A 104 10.89 4.78 6.59
C THR A 104 9.96 5.07 5.42
N VAL A 105 8.71 4.61 5.52
CA VAL A 105 7.74 4.65 4.43
C VAL A 105 6.57 5.55 4.78
N SER A 106 6.15 6.37 3.83
CA SER A 106 4.90 7.12 3.86
C SER A 106 4.01 6.67 2.70
N VAL A 107 2.73 6.50 2.99
CA VAL A 107 1.74 5.97 2.05
C VAL A 107 0.51 6.85 2.05
N LYS A 108 0.01 7.13 0.86
CA LYS A 108 -1.31 7.72 0.65
C LYS A 108 -2.08 6.92 -0.39
N ALA A 109 -3.27 6.45 -0.04
CA ALA A 109 -4.20 5.82 -0.95
C ALA A 109 -5.43 6.70 -1.18
N TRP A 110 -5.85 6.86 -2.43
CA TRP A 110 -7.03 7.63 -2.79
C TRP A 110 -7.80 6.98 -3.93
N THR A 111 -9.08 7.34 -4.01
CA THR A 111 -9.96 6.98 -5.12
C THR A 111 -10.42 8.20 -5.89
N ASP A 112 -10.61 8.03 -7.20
CA ASP A 112 -11.23 9.06 -8.02
C ASP A 112 -12.73 9.20 -7.69
N SER A 113 -13.22 10.43 -7.51
CA SER A 113 -14.67 10.64 -7.51
C SER A 113 -15.25 10.32 -8.88
N LYS A 114 -16.54 9.98 -8.87
CA LYS A 114 -17.30 9.62 -10.07
C LYS A 114 -17.82 10.91 -10.65
#